data_AF-A0A0U1HQU1-F1
#
_entry.id   AF-A0A0U1HQU1-F1
#
_cell.length_a   1.000
_cell.length_b   1.000
_cell.length_c   1.000
_cell.angle_alpha   90.00
_cell.angle_beta   90.00
_cell.angle_gamma   90.00
#
_symmetry.space_group_name_H-M   'P 1'
#
loop_
_entity.id
_entity.type
_entity.pdbx_description
1 polymer ?
#
loop_
_entity_poly.entity_id
_entity_poly.type
_entity_poly.pdbx_seq_one_letter_code
_entity_poly.pdbx_strand_id
1 'polypeptide(L)'
;MYAKLVISGVMVTLLSGCTAGFRPSLEDYKGSDSARIRAASDGNTALQFFEKQTSGCYKKVLERRITSGLAVMGIPVTGNKKIGMPDSSYNKGAFINEFTIKPGQLVRVIHYWVENGYYQNTQRSDTYTFIPQPNHDYDIVVTGSEFSGDSVSVRDLDPNAKIVDWKVSEICPSSMFD
;
A
#
# COMPACT_ATOMS: atom_id res chain seq x y z
N MET A 1 -12.94 28.55 -41.49
CA MET A 1 -12.29 27.21 -41.42
C MET A 1 -11.27 27.07 -40.28
N TYR A 2 -11.17 27.99 -39.31
CA TYR A 2 -10.22 27.88 -38.18
C TYR A 2 -10.86 27.42 -36.85
N ALA A 3 -12.19 27.55 -36.70
CA ALA A 3 -12.89 27.18 -35.46
C ALA A 3 -13.01 25.66 -35.23
N LYS A 4 -12.85 24.84 -36.28
CA LYS A 4 -12.90 23.37 -36.16
C LYS A 4 -11.58 22.73 -35.72
N LEU A 5 -10.45 23.45 -35.82
CA LEU A 5 -9.14 22.93 -35.43
C LEU A 5 -8.82 23.11 -33.95
N VAL A 6 -9.44 24.09 -33.28
CA VAL A 6 -9.18 24.37 -31.85
C VAL A 6 -9.83 23.33 -30.93
N ILE A 7 -10.97 22.77 -31.34
CA ILE A 7 -11.72 21.78 -30.53
C ILE A 7 -10.99 20.42 -30.51
N SER A 8 -10.24 20.06 -31.55
CA SER A 8 -9.42 18.84 -31.55
C SER A 8 -8.11 18.95 -30.75
N GLY A 9 -7.66 20.15 -30.38
CA GLY A 9 -6.39 20.34 -29.67
C GLY A 9 -6.45 20.08 -28.16
N VAL A 10 -7.59 20.34 -27.53
CA VAL A 10 -7.76 20.26 -26.06
C VAL A 10 -8.05 18.83 -25.58
N MET A 11 -8.54 17.95 -26.47
CA MET A 11 -8.86 16.56 -26.11
C MET A 11 -7.63 15.64 -26.04
N VAL A 12 -6.49 16.06 -26.61
CA VAL A 12 -5.25 15.26 -26.63
C VAL A 12 -4.41 15.47 -25.36
N THR A 13 -4.60 16.57 -24.63
CA THR A 13 -3.85 16.85 -23.39
C THR A 13 -4.36 16.14 -22.15
N LEU A 14 -5.47 15.39 -22.24
CA LEU A 14 -6.01 14.59 -21.14
C LEU A 14 -5.48 13.15 -21.12
N LEU A 15 -4.57 12.79 -22.04
CA LEU A 15 -3.96 11.45 -22.11
C LEU A 15 -2.73 11.27 -21.21
N SER A 16 -2.30 12.30 -20.45
CA SER A 16 -1.35 12.09 -19.35
C SER A 16 -2.10 11.55 -18.14
N GLY A 17 -2.11 10.22 -18.01
CA GLY A 17 -2.83 9.49 -16.97
C GLY A 17 -2.42 9.90 -15.56
N CYS A 18 -3.28 10.68 -14.90
CA CYS A 18 -3.29 10.77 -13.44
C CYS A 18 -3.85 9.45 -12.91
N THR A 19 -3.03 8.65 -12.22
CA THR A 19 -3.55 7.54 -11.43
C THR A 19 -4.03 8.10 -10.10
N ALA A 20 -5.36 8.19 -9.94
CA ALA A 20 -5.99 8.61 -8.69
C ALA A 20 -6.31 7.37 -7.84
N GLY A 21 -5.65 7.24 -6.69
CA GLY A 21 -6.01 6.27 -5.67
C GLY A 21 -7.22 6.79 -4.88
N PHE A 22 -8.41 6.22 -5.06
CA PHE A 22 -9.61 6.64 -4.32
C PHE A 22 -9.69 6.10 -2.88
N ARG A 23 -8.76 5.23 -2.47
CA ARG A 23 -8.71 4.71 -1.10
C ARG A 23 -8.26 5.80 -0.12
N PRO A 24 -8.92 5.96 1.04
CA PRO A 24 -8.46 6.89 2.08
C PRO A 24 -7.03 6.58 2.55
N SER A 25 -6.27 7.63 2.85
CA SER A 25 -4.93 7.47 3.45
C SER A 25 -5.04 6.87 4.85
N LEU A 26 -4.01 6.13 5.26
CA LEU A 26 -3.86 5.68 6.63
C LEU A 26 -3.73 6.88 7.58
N GLU A 27 -4.47 6.83 8.68
CA GLU A 27 -4.38 7.79 9.78
C GLU A 27 -3.41 7.28 10.84
N ASP A 28 -2.69 8.20 11.48
CA ASP A 28 -1.74 7.87 12.54
C ASP A 28 -2.43 7.43 13.81
N TYR A 29 -2.05 6.25 14.29
CA TYR A 29 -2.34 5.82 15.64
C TYR A 29 -1.65 6.75 16.67
N LYS A 30 -2.38 7.14 17.72
CA LYS A 30 -1.92 8.13 18.71
C LYS A 30 -1.45 7.53 20.04
N GLY A 31 -1.50 6.20 20.20
CA GLY A 31 -1.02 5.54 21.41
C GLY A 31 0.50 5.59 21.54
N SER A 32 1.00 5.62 22.78
CA SER A 32 2.43 5.66 23.09
C SER A 32 3.17 4.37 22.77
N ASP A 33 2.44 3.27 22.58
CA ASP A 33 2.92 1.95 22.21
C ASP A 33 2.93 1.72 20.68
N SER A 34 2.76 2.78 19.88
CA SER A 34 2.64 2.68 18.43
C SER A 34 3.78 1.88 17.80
N ALA A 35 3.43 0.95 16.93
CA ALA A 35 4.37 0.46 15.92
C ALA A 35 4.47 1.49 14.79
N ARG A 36 5.59 1.54 14.09
CA ARG A 36 5.77 2.43 12.94
C ARG A 36 6.05 1.62 11.68
N ILE A 37 5.53 2.09 10.57
CA ILE A 37 5.78 1.49 9.27
C ILE A 37 6.31 2.54 8.29
N ARG A 38 7.17 2.11 7.39
CA ARG A 38 7.65 2.90 6.27
C ARG A 38 7.43 2.13 4.97
N ALA A 39 6.91 2.82 3.96
CA ALA A 39 6.77 2.30 2.61
C ALA A 39 7.24 3.35 1.60
N ALA A 40 7.63 2.90 0.41
CA ALA A 40 7.79 3.79 -0.72
C ALA A 40 6.44 4.50 -1.05
N SER A 41 6.51 5.76 -1.46
CA SER A 41 5.34 6.59 -1.76
C SER A 41 4.77 6.36 -3.16
N ASP A 42 5.50 5.66 -4.02
CA ASP A 42 5.05 5.24 -5.34
C ASP A 42 4.28 3.91 -5.29
N GLY A 43 3.71 3.52 -6.43
CA GLY A 43 2.92 2.30 -6.54
C GLY A 43 1.56 2.35 -5.83
N ASN A 44 0.97 1.17 -5.65
CA ASN A 44 -0.40 1.00 -5.17
C ASN A 44 -0.45 -0.01 -4.02
N THR A 45 0.08 0.42 -2.86
CA THR A 45 0.14 -0.40 -1.64
C THR A 45 -0.84 0.12 -0.58
N ALA A 46 -1.52 -0.80 0.08
CA ALA A 46 -2.47 -0.53 1.13
C ALA A 46 -2.30 -1.51 2.31
N LEU A 47 -2.83 -1.10 3.46
CA LEU A 47 -3.06 -1.98 4.60
C LEU A 47 -4.53 -2.37 4.67
N GLN A 48 -4.77 -3.65 4.88
CA GLN A 48 -6.06 -4.20 5.25
C GLN A 48 -6.01 -4.62 6.71
N PHE A 49 -7.06 -4.27 7.45
CA PHE A 49 -7.20 -4.57 8.87
C PHE A 49 -8.34 -5.57 9.09
N PHE A 50 -8.13 -6.49 10.02
CA PHE A 50 -9.06 -7.60 10.25
C PHE A 50 -9.48 -7.69 11.70
N GLU A 51 -10.73 -8.08 11.91
CA GLU A 51 -11.30 -8.38 13.22
C GLU A 51 -11.86 -9.80 13.26
N LYS A 52 -11.62 -10.48 14.38
CA LYS A 52 -12.13 -11.82 14.62
C LYS A 52 -13.64 -11.76 14.89
N GLN A 53 -14.40 -12.48 14.09
CA GLN A 53 -15.84 -12.63 14.24
C GLN A 53 -16.16 -13.73 15.25
N THR A 54 -17.39 -13.72 15.76
CA THR A 54 -17.89 -14.76 16.70
C THR A 54 -17.87 -16.16 16.10
N SER A 55 -17.96 -16.28 14.78
CA SER A 55 -17.84 -17.54 14.02
C SER A 55 -16.41 -18.08 13.94
N GLY A 56 -15.41 -17.36 14.47
CA GLY A 56 -14.00 -17.73 14.43
C GLY A 56 -13.21 -17.11 13.28
N CYS A 57 -13.88 -16.74 12.17
CA CYS A 57 -13.24 -16.17 11.00
C CYS A 57 -12.84 -14.68 11.17
N TYR A 58 -11.94 -14.20 10.31
CA TYR A 58 -11.44 -12.83 10.25
C TYR A 58 -12.12 -12.07 9.13
N LYS A 59 -12.83 -10.99 9.48
CA LYS A 59 -13.47 -10.10 8.51
C LYS A 59 -12.57 -8.89 8.27
N LYS A 60 -12.37 -8.51 7.00
CA LYS A 60 -11.75 -7.23 6.65
C LYS A 60 -12.68 -6.11 7.09
N VAL A 61 -12.23 -5.24 7.98
CA VAL A 61 -13.01 -4.10 8.49
C VAL A 61 -12.58 -2.78 7.85
N LEU A 62 -11.34 -2.72 7.37
CA LEU A 62 -10.77 -1.48 6.85
C LEU A 62 -9.71 -1.76 5.79
N GLU A 63 -9.63 -0.84 4.83
CA GLU A 63 -8.51 -0.75 3.89
C GLU A 63 -8.04 0.70 3.80
N ARG A 64 -6.73 0.92 3.90
CA ARG A 64 -6.11 2.26 3.90
C ARG A 64 -4.87 2.27 3.04
N ARG A 65 -4.76 3.28 2.17
CA ARG A 65 -3.58 3.47 1.32
C ARG A 65 -2.41 3.98 2.17
N ILE A 66 -1.21 3.49 1.86
CA ILE A 66 0.06 3.97 2.43
C ILE A 66 1.01 4.57 1.38
N THR A 67 0.69 4.44 0.11
CA THR A 67 1.35 5.14 -1.01
C THR A 67 0.68 6.48 -1.33
N SER A 68 1.22 7.21 -2.29
CA SER A 68 0.66 8.46 -2.78
C SER A 68 -0.70 8.27 -3.46
N GLY A 69 -1.63 9.18 -3.22
CA GLY A 69 -2.94 9.15 -3.86
C GLY A 69 -2.98 9.71 -5.26
N LEU A 70 -1.99 10.54 -5.59
CA LEU A 70 -1.81 11.13 -6.89
C LEU A 70 -0.33 11.09 -7.25
N ALA A 71 -0.03 10.64 -8.45
CA ALA A 71 1.30 10.78 -9.04
C ALA A 71 1.16 11.50 -10.38
N VAL A 72 2.11 12.39 -10.68
CA VAL A 72 2.21 13.09 -11.96
C VAL A 72 3.57 12.72 -12.54
N MET A 73 3.57 12.12 -13.74
CA MET A 73 4.80 11.67 -14.41
C MET A 73 5.68 10.76 -13.53
N GLY A 74 5.05 9.88 -12.75
CA GLY A 74 5.74 8.96 -11.83
C GLY A 74 6.24 9.60 -10.53
N ILE A 75 6.13 10.93 -10.38
CA ILE A 75 6.49 11.63 -9.14
C ILE A 75 5.27 11.66 -8.22
N PRO A 76 5.35 11.11 -6.99
CA PRO A 76 4.25 11.18 -6.04
C PRO A 76 3.98 12.64 -5.65
N VAL A 77 2.77 13.13 -5.94
CA VAL A 77 2.32 14.50 -5.62
C VAL A 77 1.82 14.59 -4.17
N THR A 78 1.40 13.45 -3.61
CA THR A 78 0.82 13.35 -2.27
C THR A 78 1.54 12.26 -1.47
N GLY A 79 2.73 12.55 -0.98
CA GLY A 79 3.56 11.60 -0.23
C GLY A 79 4.86 12.28 0.19
N ASN A 80 5.73 11.57 0.93
CA ASN A 80 6.90 12.08 1.68
C ASN A 80 6.62 12.45 3.14
N LYS A 81 5.66 11.77 3.78
CA LYS A 81 5.42 11.94 5.21
C LYS A 81 6.51 11.23 6.01
N LYS A 82 7.23 11.94 6.89
CA LYS A 82 8.22 11.37 7.80
C LYS A 82 7.83 11.64 9.25
N ILE A 83 7.97 10.63 10.11
CA ILE A 83 7.74 10.69 11.55
C ILE A 83 9.02 10.38 12.35
N GLY A 84 10.15 10.15 11.68
CA GLY A 84 11.45 9.96 12.32
C GLY A 84 11.75 8.49 12.66
N MET A 85 11.39 7.56 11.77
CA MET A 85 11.87 6.18 11.89
C MET A 85 13.38 6.11 11.62
N PRO A 86 14.10 5.13 12.20
CA PRO A 86 15.51 4.89 11.88
C PRO A 86 15.75 4.70 10.38
N ASP A 87 16.91 5.14 9.91
CA ASP A 87 17.29 4.97 8.51
C ASP A 87 17.29 3.50 8.09
N SER A 88 16.96 3.26 6.83
CA SER A 88 17.02 1.92 6.24
C SER A 88 17.59 1.95 4.84
N SER A 89 18.37 0.90 4.54
CA SER A 89 18.87 0.62 3.20
C SER A 89 17.79 0.15 2.23
N TYR A 90 16.66 -0.40 2.71
CA TYR A 90 15.65 -1.02 1.84
C TYR A 90 14.81 -0.01 1.04
N ASN A 91 14.71 1.23 1.51
CA ASN A 91 13.96 2.31 0.86
C ASN A 91 14.87 3.47 0.43
N LYS A 92 16.17 3.22 0.24
CA LYS A 92 17.16 4.27 -0.06
C LYS A 92 16.88 4.92 -1.41
N GLY A 93 16.76 6.25 -1.42
CA GLY A 93 16.53 7.03 -2.64
C GLY A 93 15.07 7.06 -3.11
N ALA A 94 14.15 6.36 -2.43
CA ALA A 94 12.73 6.45 -2.69
C ALA A 94 12.10 7.63 -1.94
N PHE A 95 11.00 8.17 -2.49
CA PHE A 95 10.08 8.96 -1.68
C PHE A 95 9.39 8.01 -0.70
N ILE A 96 9.33 8.36 0.59
CA ILE A 96 8.84 7.46 1.64
C ILE A 96 7.66 8.05 2.39
N ASN A 97 6.72 7.20 2.80
CA ASN A 97 5.71 7.56 3.78
C ASN A 97 5.89 6.72 5.04
N GLU A 98 5.87 7.40 6.18
CA GLU A 98 5.93 6.80 7.49
C GLU A 98 4.61 7.04 8.25
N PHE A 99 4.14 6.00 8.94
CA PHE A 99 2.88 6.01 9.68
C PHE A 99 3.03 5.31 11.01
N THR A 100 2.27 5.76 12.01
CA THR A 100 2.06 5.00 13.24
C THR A 100 0.84 4.08 13.11
N ILE A 101 0.96 2.84 13.55
CA ILE A 101 -0.12 1.86 13.57
C ILE A 101 -0.26 1.24 14.96
N LYS A 102 -1.49 0.85 15.30
CA LYS A 102 -1.80 0.18 16.56
C LYS A 102 -1.09 -1.19 16.62
N PRO A 103 -0.38 -1.53 17.70
CA PRO A 103 0.20 -2.86 17.87
C PRO A 103 -0.89 -3.92 18.14
N GLY A 104 -0.56 -5.19 17.93
CA GLY A 104 -1.45 -6.33 18.23
C GLY A 104 -2.64 -6.52 17.28
N GLN A 105 -2.82 -5.64 16.30
CA GLN A 105 -3.87 -5.78 15.29
C GLN A 105 -3.41 -6.68 14.13
N LEU A 106 -4.36 -7.35 13.48
CA LEU A 106 -4.08 -8.19 12.32
C LEU A 106 -4.00 -7.32 11.07
N VAL A 107 -2.80 -7.24 10.50
CA VAL A 107 -2.53 -6.45 9.30
C VAL A 107 -2.24 -7.37 8.14
N ARG A 108 -2.79 -7.04 6.98
CA ARG A 108 -2.31 -7.51 5.68
C ARG A 108 -1.83 -6.31 4.88
N VAL A 109 -0.57 -6.32 4.49
CA VAL A 109 -0.07 -5.46 3.43
C VAL A 109 -0.50 -6.07 2.11
N ILE A 110 -1.09 -5.27 1.23
CA ILE A 110 -1.45 -5.68 -0.12
C ILE A 110 -0.90 -4.66 -1.12
N HIS A 111 -0.20 -5.16 -2.12
CA HIS A 111 0.26 -4.37 -3.26
C HIS A 111 -0.50 -4.80 -4.50
N TYR A 112 -0.92 -3.84 -5.32
CA TYR A 112 -1.62 -4.08 -6.56
C TYR A 112 -0.77 -3.55 -7.72
N TRP A 113 -0.69 -4.33 -8.79
CA TRP A 113 -0.10 -3.87 -10.05
C TRP A 113 -0.96 -4.32 -11.23
N VAL A 114 -0.70 -3.72 -12.38
CA VAL A 114 -1.34 -4.09 -13.64
C VAL A 114 -0.31 -4.82 -14.47
N GLU A 115 -0.60 -6.08 -14.78
CA GLU A 115 0.15 -6.86 -15.75
C GLU A 115 -0.40 -6.53 -17.14
N ASN A 116 0.42 -5.90 -17.97
CA ASN A 116 0.04 -5.50 -19.32
C ASN A 116 -0.02 -6.74 -20.22
N GLY A 117 -1.20 -7.07 -20.71
CA GLY A 117 -1.39 -8.13 -21.70
C GLY A 117 -1.56 -7.57 -23.10
N TYR A 118 -1.30 -8.40 -24.12
CA TYR A 118 -1.40 -7.99 -25.52
C TYR A 118 -2.82 -7.53 -25.93
N TYR A 119 -3.86 -8.12 -25.30
CA TYR A 119 -5.27 -7.78 -25.58
C TYR A 119 -6.00 -7.17 -24.38
N GLN A 120 -5.61 -7.54 -23.16
CA GLN A 120 -6.25 -7.08 -21.93
C GLN A 120 -5.23 -6.99 -20.81
N ASN A 121 -5.37 -5.94 -20.01
CA ASN A 121 -4.59 -5.76 -18.80
C ASN A 121 -5.21 -6.58 -17.66
N THR A 122 -4.38 -7.26 -16.89
CA THR A 122 -4.82 -8.06 -15.73
C THR A 122 -4.38 -7.37 -14.45
N GLN A 123 -5.31 -7.12 -13.54
CA GLN A 123 -4.96 -6.66 -12.20
C GLN A 123 -4.44 -7.83 -11.37
N ARG A 124 -3.26 -7.64 -10.79
CA ARG A 124 -2.60 -8.59 -9.90
C ARG A 124 -2.43 -8.00 -8.52
N SER A 125 -2.16 -8.86 -7.55
CA SER A 125 -1.81 -8.44 -6.21
C SER A 125 -0.94 -9.47 -5.50
N ASP A 126 -0.08 -8.98 -4.62
CA ASP A 126 0.70 -9.78 -3.69
C ASP A 126 0.48 -9.25 -2.26
N THR A 127 0.61 -10.14 -1.29
CA THR A 127 0.23 -9.85 0.09
C THR A 127 1.21 -10.40 1.10
N TYR A 128 1.40 -9.64 2.18
CA TYR A 128 2.15 -10.09 3.35
C TYR A 128 1.33 -9.83 4.62
N THR A 129 1.31 -10.80 5.54
CA THR A 129 0.58 -10.68 6.81
C THR A 129 1.52 -10.56 7.99
N PHE A 130 1.12 -9.75 8.97
CA PHE A 130 1.83 -9.66 10.23
C PHE A 130 0.96 -9.00 11.31
N ILE A 131 1.42 -9.15 12.55
CA ILE A 131 0.90 -8.47 13.74
C ILE A 131 1.99 -7.50 14.19
N PRO A 132 1.77 -6.17 14.10
CA PRO A 132 2.75 -5.19 14.53
C PRO A 132 2.99 -5.30 16.05
N GLN A 133 4.26 -5.29 16.44
CA GLN A 133 4.68 -5.34 17.84
C GLN A 133 4.87 -3.92 18.39
N PRO A 134 4.60 -3.69 19.69
CA PRO A 134 4.66 -2.35 20.28
C PRO A 134 6.08 -1.78 20.23
N ASN A 135 6.21 -0.53 19.75
CA ASN A 135 7.49 0.18 19.59
C ASN A 135 8.47 -0.42 18.57
N HIS A 136 7.99 -1.25 17.63
CA HIS A 136 8.80 -1.73 16.53
C HIS A 136 8.65 -0.86 15.28
N ASP A 137 9.70 -0.89 14.45
CA ASP A 137 9.78 -0.16 13.19
C ASP A 137 9.87 -1.14 12.03
N TYR A 138 8.95 -1.04 11.08
CA TYR A 138 8.89 -1.96 9.95
C TYR A 138 9.06 -1.24 8.62
N ASP A 139 9.88 -1.80 7.74
CA ASP A 139 9.85 -1.47 6.32
C ASP A 139 8.90 -2.40 5.59
N ILE A 140 8.00 -1.82 4.82
CA ILE A 140 7.24 -2.48 3.78
C ILE A 140 8.02 -2.29 2.48
N VAL A 141 8.50 -3.38 1.92
CA VAL A 141 9.34 -3.40 0.73
C VAL A 141 8.58 -4.08 -0.39
N VAL A 142 8.35 -3.34 -1.47
CA VAL A 142 7.81 -3.87 -2.72
C VAL A 142 8.97 -4.03 -3.69
N THR A 143 9.16 -5.23 -4.22
CA THR A 143 10.17 -5.53 -5.24
C THR A 143 9.53 -6.24 -6.40
N GLY A 144 9.98 -5.98 -7.61
CA GLY A 144 9.44 -6.63 -8.78
C GLY A 144 10.01 -6.08 -10.08
N SER A 145 9.53 -6.63 -11.18
CA SER A 145 9.81 -6.16 -12.52
C SER A 145 8.63 -6.49 -13.42
N GLU A 146 8.56 -5.83 -14.57
CA GLU A 146 7.53 -6.10 -15.59
C GLU A 146 7.43 -7.59 -15.98
N PHE A 147 8.50 -8.38 -15.77
CA PHE A 147 8.57 -9.79 -16.18
C PHE A 147 8.47 -10.79 -15.02
N SER A 148 8.64 -10.37 -13.77
CA SER A 148 8.67 -11.28 -12.60
C SER A 148 7.46 -11.18 -11.70
N GLY A 149 6.56 -10.22 -11.97
CA GLY A 149 5.53 -9.81 -11.01
C GLY A 149 6.14 -9.08 -9.81
N ASP A 150 5.28 -8.33 -9.11
CA ASP A 150 5.67 -7.64 -7.89
C ASP A 150 5.45 -8.55 -6.68
N SER A 151 6.32 -8.39 -5.69
CA SER A 151 6.24 -9.07 -4.41
C SER A 151 6.38 -8.08 -3.25
N VAL A 152 5.63 -8.35 -2.18
CA VAL A 152 5.60 -7.58 -0.95
C VAL A 152 6.29 -8.36 0.15
N SER A 153 7.16 -7.68 0.88
CA SER A 153 7.73 -8.17 2.13
C SER A 153 7.67 -7.11 3.22
N VAL A 154 7.62 -7.57 4.47
CA VAL A 154 7.76 -6.72 5.66
C VAL A 154 9.06 -7.10 6.36
N ARG A 155 9.82 -6.11 6.79
CA ARG A 155 11.08 -6.28 7.51
C ARG A 155 11.05 -5.45 8.79
N ASP A 156 11.45 -6.04 9.89
CA ASP A 156 11.71 -5.29 11.12
C ASP A 156 13.08 -4.61 10.99
N LEU A 157 13.19 -3.36 11.46
CA LEU A 157 14.46 -2.63 11.49
C LEU A 157 15.36 -3.09 12.64
N ASP A 158 14.83 -3.76 13.67
CA ASP A 158 15.66 -4.51 14.60
C ASP A 158 16.08 -5.85 13.96
N PRO A 159 17.38 -6.05 13.65
CA PRO A 159 17.86 -7.26 12.99
C PRO A 159 17.69 -8.52 13.84
N ASN A 160 17.46 -8.38 15.15
CA ASN A 160 17.25 -9.50 16.06
C ASN A 160 15.75 -9.77 16.31
N ALA A 161 14.87 -8.88 15.87
CA ALA A 161 13.44 -9.04 16.06
C ALA A 161 12.87 -10.09 15.11
N LYS A 162 11.89 -10.85 15.61
CA LYS A 162 11.12 -11.79 14.83
C LYS A 162 9.74 -11.21 14.57
N ILE A 163 9.41 -11.00 13.30
CA ILE A 163 8.07 -10.61 12.87
C ILE A 163 7.08 -11.70 13.27
N VAL A 164 6.00 -11.27 13.94
CA VAL A 164 4.87 -12.14 14.27
C VAL A 164 3.94 -12.19 13.05
N ASP A 165 3.98 -13.29 12.32
CA ASP A 165 3.05 -13.55 11.22
C ASP A 165 1.75 -14.20 11.77
N TRP A 166 0.64 -14.01 11.06
CA TRP A 166 -0.61 -14.71 11.32
C TRP A 166 -1.05 -15.48 10.09
N LYS A 167 -1.33 -16.77 10.26
CA LYS A 167 -1.80 -17.60 9.16
C LYS A 167 -3.22 -17.21 8.79
N VAL A 168 -3.40 -16.81 7.55
CA VAL A 168 -4.67 -16.44 6.90
C VAL A 168 -5.54 -17.69 6.63
N SER A 169 -5.72 -18.58 7.61
CA SER A 169 -6.48 -19.82 7.39
C SER A 169 -7.99 -19.65 7.56
N GLU A 170 -8.47 -18.46 7.97
CA GLU A 170 -9.87 -18.27 8.35
C GLU A 170 -10.41 -16.88 7.93
N ILE A 171 -10.21 -16.42 6.68
CA ILE A 171 -10.95 -15.22 6.23
C ILE A 171 -12.43 -15.58 6.15
N CYS A 172 -13.30 -14.71 6.66
CA CYS A 172 -14.74 -14.90 6.48
C CYS A 172 -15.09 -14.96 4.99
N PRO A 173 -15.98 -15.89 4.56
CA PRO A 173 -16.45 -15.90 3.18
C PRO A 173 -17.04 -14.53 2.84
N SER A 174 -16.53 -13.92 1.77
CA SER A 174 -17.05 -12.65 1.27
C SER A 174 -18.51 -12.85 0.89
N SER A 175 -19.41 -12.06 1.47
CA SER A 175 -20.79 -12.05 1.02
C SER A 175 -20.83 -11.41 -0.38
N MET A 176 -21.81 -11.80 -1.21
CA MET A 176 -21.95 -11.31 -2.60
C MET A 176 -22.25 -9.79 -2.70
N PHE A 177 -22.21 -9.07 -1.58
CA PHE A 177 -22.55 -7.65 -1.42
C PHE A 177 -21.48 -6.83 -0.66
N ASP A 178 -20.29 -7.38 -0.41
CA ASP A 178 -19.13 -6.61 0.12
C ASP A 178 -18.29 -5.98 -1.02
#